data_AF-A0A857DF38-F1
#
_entry.id   AF-A0A857DF38-F1
#
_cell.length_a   1.000
_cell.length_b   1.000
_cell.length_c   1.000
_cell.angle_alpha   90.00
_cell.angle_beta   90.00
_cell.angle_gamma   90.00
#
_symmetry.space_group_name_H-M   'P 1'
#
loop_
_entity.id
_entity.type
_entity.pdbx_description
1 polymer ?
#
loop_
_entity_poly.entity_id
_entity_poly.type
_entity_poly.pdbx_seq_one_letter_code
_entity_poly.pdbx_strand_id
1 'polypeptide(L)'
;MAAPKGNNFNPNGRPKEYDPEIIADRLEQFIKDNDQPFIQQFCLDEDISKQSFYNLCNSNKRLLDANKKALDKQELFILNNAPTGKYNPVFGIFRLKQPCFGYVDKNNDPIQVEISVVSPEERQQRIAALQNKLLEENL
;
A
#
# COMPACT_ATOMS: atom_id res chain seq x y z
N MET A 1 -2.06 29.44 16.06
CA MET A 1 -2.77 29.76 14.81
C MET A 1 -1.75 30.36 13.84
N ALA A 2 -1.25 29.58 12.89
CA ALA A 2 -0.29 30.08 11.90
C ALA A 2 -1.06 30.73 10.74
N ALA A 3 -0.62 31.92 10.32
CA ALA A 3 -1.24 32.67 9.22
C ALA A 3 -1.11 31.93 7.87
N PRO A 4 -2.12 32.00 6.98
CA PRO A 4 -1.99 31.45 5.63
C PRO A 4 -0.92 32.23 4.86
N LYS A 5 0.14 31.54 4.45
CA LYS A 5 1.25 32.13 3.70
C LYS A 5 0.85 32.26 2.22
N GLY A 6 0.74 33.51 1.76
CA GLY A 6 0.99 33.95 0.38
C GLY A 6 0.20 33.24 -0.72
N ASN A 7 -1.01 33.73 -1.01
CA ASN A 7 -1.74 33.36 -2.22
C ASN A 7 -1.05 33.97 -3.45
N ASN A 8 -0.12 33.25 -4.08
CA ASN A 8 0.38 33.59 -5.41
C ASN A 8 -0.60 33.05 -6.46
N PHE A 9 -1.72 33.76 -6.62
CA PHE A 9 -2.65 33.52 -7.72
C PHE A 9 -1.98 33.97 -9.03
N ASN A 10 -1.78 33.04 -9.96
CA ASN A 10 -1.24 33.38 -11.29
C ASN A 10 -2.43 33.61 -12.23
N PRO A 11 -2.78 34.86 -12.58
CA PRO A 11 -4.01 35.18 -13.32
C PRO A 11 -4.01 34.64 -14.77
N ASN A 12 -2.88 34.11 -15.26
CA ASN A 12 -2.70 33.74 -16.65
C ASN A 12 -2.85 32.24 -16.95
N GLY A 13 -3.28 31.41 -15.99
CA GLY A 13 -3.49 29.97 -16.22
C GLY A 13 -2.22 29.18 -16.55
N ARG A 14 -1.03 29.79 -16.46
CA ARG A 14 0.26 29.12 -16.64
C ARG A 14 0.50 28.16 -15.46
N PRO A 15 0.88 26.89 -15.70
CA PRO A 15 1.21 25.95 -14.63
C PRO A 15 2.22 26.58 -13.67
N LYS A 16 1.94 26.50 -12.36
CA LYS A 16 2.90 26.91 -11.33
C LYS A 16 4.13 26.00 -11.43
N GLU A 17 5.31 26.59 -11.54
CA GLU A 17 6.57 25.87 -11.41
C GLU A 17 6.84 25.67 -9.92
N TYR A 18 6.98 24.41 -9.50
CA TYR A 18 7.26 24.04 -8.12
C TYR A 18 8.70 23.57 -8.02
N ASP A 19 9.45 24.14 -7.08
CA ASP A 19 10.77 23.63 -6.73
C ASP A 19 10.60 22.41 -5.80
N PRO A 20 10.96 21.19 -6.23
CA PRO A 20 10.75 19.99 -5.44
C PRO A 20 11.56 19.98 -4.12
N GLU A 21 12.69 20.70 -4.02
CA GLU A 21 13.46 20.78 -2.78
C GLU A 21 12.73 21.63 -1.73
N ILE A 22 12.15 22.75 -2.15
CA ILE A 22 11.34 23.61 -1.26
C ILE A 22 10.09 22.86 -0.80
N ILE A 23 9.44 22.11 -1.69
CA ILE A 23 8.28 21.29 -1.33
C ILE A 23 8.69 20.17 -0.36
N ALA A 24 9.88 19.60 -0.50
CA ALA A 24 10.41 18.60 0.44
C ALA A 24 10.60 19.19 1.84
N ASP A 25 11.22 20.37 1.96
CA ASP A 25 11.40 21.06 3.24
C ASP A 25 10.05 21.34 3.92
N ARG A 26 9.07 21.83 3.16
CA ARG A 26 7.72 22.12 3.67
C ARG A 26 6.99 20.86 4.09
N LEU A 27 7.11 19.77 3.32
CA LEU A 27 6.51 18.49 3.67
C LEU A 27 7.15 17.91 4.94
N GLU A 28 8.47 17.98 5.08
CA GLU A 28 9.17 17.53 6.29
C GLU A 28 8.74 18.32 7.53
N GLN A 29 8.53 19.64 7.38
CA GLN A 29 7.98 20.46 8.45
C GLN A 29 6.52 20.10 8.77
N PHE A 30 5.68 19.94 7.75
CA PHE A 30 4.29 19.53 7.91
C PHE A 30 4.15 18.18 8.63
N ILE A 31 5.03 17.21 8.33
CA ILE A 31 5.08 15.92 9.03
C ILE A 31 5.43 16.08 10.51
N LYS A 32 6.30 17.02 10.88
CA LYS A 32 6.64 17.28 12.29
C LYS A 32 5.47 17.89 13.03
N ASP A 33 4.79 18.85 12.41
CA ASP A 33 3.74 19.65 13.05
C ASP A 33 2.40 18.91 13.19
N ASN A 34 2.19 17.84 12.43
CA ASN A 34 0.93 17.10 12.42
C ASN A 34 1.11 15.66 12.90
N ASP A 35 0.30 15.24 13.87
CA ASP A 35 0.29 13.84 14.34
C ASP A 35 -0.15 12.86 13.25
N GLN A 36 -1.08 13.29 12.38
CA GLN A 36 -1.59 12.53 11.24
C GLN A 36 -1.43 13.34 9.94
N PRO A 37 -0.26 13.28 9.28
CA PRO A 37 0.03 14.14 8.14
C PRO A 37 -0.61 13.64 6.85
N PHE A 38 -1.81 14.13 6.49
CA PHE A 38 -2.45 13.78 5.22
C PHE A 38 -1.85 14.55 4.03
N ILE A 39 -1.36 13.83 3.04
CA ILE A 39 -0.82 14.43 1.80
C ILE A 39 -1.87 15.27 1.07
N GLN A 40 -3.14 14.87 1.14
CA GLN A 40 -4.24 15.64 0.56
C GLN A 40 -4.39 17.02 1.23
N GLN A 41 -4.20 17.10 2.55
CA GLN A 41 -4.23 18.36 3.28
C GLN A 41 -3.03 19.22 2.89
N PHE A 42 -1.83 18.63 2.89
CA PHE A 42 -0.62 19.32 2.44
C PHE A 42 -0.75 19.90 1.03
N CYS A 43 -1.30 19.12 0.09
CA CYS A 43 -1.55 19.57 -1.28
C CYS A 43 -2.52 20.76 -1.35
N LEU A 44 -3.55 20.79 -0.49
CA LEU A 44 -4.48 21.92 -0.40
C LEU A 44 -3.79 23.16 0.17
N ASP A 45 -3.00 22.99 1.23
CA ASP A 45 -2.30 24.09 1.91
C ASP A 45 -1.23 24.74 1.01
N GLU A 46 -0.57 23.93 0.19
CA GLU A 46 0.47 24.37 -0.76
C GLU A 46 -0.08 24.76 -2.15
N ASP A 47 -1.40 24.64 -2.35
CA ASP A 47 -2.09 24.87 -3.63
C ASP A 47 -1.48 24.05 -4.80
N ILE A 48 -1.17 22.78 -4.54
CA ILE A 48 -0.60 21.82 -5.50
C ILE A 48 -1.62 20.74 -5.78
N SER A 49 -1.86 20.43 -7.07
CA SER A 49 -2.68 19.27 -7.41
C SER A 49 -1.99 17.98 -6.94
N LYS A 50 -2.76 16.98 -6.47
CA LYS A 50 -2.18 15.69 -6.05
C LYS A 50 -1.35 15.04 -7.15
N GLN A 51 -1.83 15.13 -8.40
CA GLN A 51 -1.10 14.57 -9.54
C GLN A 51 0.25 15.27 -9.74
N SER A 52 0.28 16.60 -9.66
CA SER A 52 1.52 17.38 -9.74
C SER A 52 2.48 16.99 -8.61
N PHE A 53 1.99 16.84 -7.38
CA PHE A 53 2.80 16.41 -6.25
C PHE A 53 3.45 15.03 -6.48
N TYR A 54 2.69 14.03 -6.94
CA TYR A 54 3.25 12.71 -7.23
C TYR A 54 4.23 12.72 -8.41
N ASN A 55 3.99 13.55 -9.42
CA ASN A 55 4.94 13.76 -10.50
C ASN A 55 6.26 14.34 -9.98
N LEU A 56 6.20 15.32 -9.05
CA LEU A 56 7.38 15.87 -8.39
C LEU A 56 8.12 14.83 -7.56
N CYS A 57 7.40 13.97 -6.83
CA CYS A 57 8.00 12.85 -6.08
C CYS A 57 8.78 11.91 -7.00
N ASN A 58 8.28 11.61 -8.20
CA ASN A 58 8.98 10.75 -9.14
C ASN A 58 10.28 11.38 -9.67
N SER A 59 10.33 12.71 -9.75
CA SER A 59 11.51 13.46 -10.19
C SER A 59 12.51 13.79 -9.08
N ASN A 60 12.11 13.71 -7.81
CA ASN A 60 12.94 14.10 -6.66
C ASN A 60 12.89 13.04 -5.56
N LYS A 61 14.04 12.39 -5.33
CA LYS A 61 14.17 11.31 -4.35
C LYS A 61 13.90 11.78 -2.91
N ARG A 62 14.35 12.97 -2.55
CA ARG A 62 14.19 13.50 -1.19
C ARG A 62 12.72 13.74 -0.86
N LEU A 63 11.98 14.34 -1.79
CA LEU A 63 10.54 14.54 -1.66
C LEU A 63 9.80 13.20 -1.58
N LEU A 64 10.18 12.22 -2.39
CA LEU A 64 9.65 10.85 -2.32
C LEU A 64 9.88 10.22 -0.94
N ASP A 65 11.09 10.35 -0.39
CA ASP A 65 11.43 9.83 0.93
C ASP A 65 10.67 10.55 2.05
N ALA A 66 10.47 11.87 1.94
CA ALA A 66 9.61 12.62 2.85
C ALA A 66 8.14 12.16 2.78
N ASN A 67 7.61 11.91 1.58
CA ASN A 67 6.28 11.35 1.39
C ASN A 67 6.13 9.96 2.03
N LYS A 68 7.15 9.09 1.94
CA LYS A 68 7.16 7.81 2.65
C LYS A 68 7.13 7.98 4.16
N LYS A 69 7.95 8.89 4.72
CA LYS A 69 7.90 9.21 6.17
C LYS A 69 6.51 9.68 6.62
N ALA A 70 5.81 10.45 5.77
CA ALA A 70 4.43 10.85 6.07
C ALA A 70 3.49 9.64 6.17
N LEU A 71 3.62 8.67 5.25
CA LEU A 71 2.86 7.42 5.28
C LEU A 71 3.19 6.59 6.51
N ASP A 72 4.48 6.41 6.83
CA ASP A 72 4.91 5.67 8.03
C ASP A 72 4.34 6.30 9.31
N LYS A 73 4.31 7.63 9.39
CA LYS A 73 3.71 8.34 10.52
C LYS A 73 2.18 8.14 10.59
N GLN A 74 1.49 8.16 9.45
CA GLN A 74 0.06 7.83 9.40
C GLN A 74 -0.22 6.40 9.87
N GLU A 75 0.62 5.45 9.47
CA GLU A 75 0.49 4.05 9.85
C GLU A 75 0.62 3.88 11.36
N LEU A 76 1.69 4.43 11.95
CA LEU A 76 1.91 4.43 13.40
C LEU A 76 0.76 5.09 14.15
N PHE A 77 0.23 6.19 13.63
CA PHE A 77 -0.94 6.85 14.23
C PHE A 77 -2.15 5.91 14.28
N ILE A 78 -2.45 5.21 13.18
CA ILE A 78 -3.59 4.26 13.13
C ILE A 78 -3.36 3.10 14.09
N LEU A 79 -2.17 2.50 14.09
CA LEU A 79 -1.84 1.37 14.96
C LEU A 79 -1.94 1.70 16.45
N ASN A 80 -1.56 2.92 16.83
CA ASN A 80 -1.61 3.36 18.24
C ASN A 80 -3.03 3.79 18.69
N ASN A 81 -3.84 4.33 17.77
CA ASN A 81 -5.14 4.92 18.13
C ASN A 81 -6.35 4.02 17.85
N ALA A 82 -6.23 3.05 16.92
CA ALA A 82 -7.32 2.10 16.66
C ALA A 82 -7.64 1.20 17.86
N PRO A 83 -6.66 0.61 18.59
CA PRO A 83 -6.95 -0.23 19.75
C PRO A 83 -7.51 0.54 20.95
N THR A 84 -7.18 1.83 21.06
CA THR A 84 -7.61 2.68 22.18
C THR A 84 -8.99 3.30 21.98
N GLY A 85 -9.64 3.04 20.84
CA GLY A 85 -10.96 3.59 20.49
C GLY A 85 -10.95 5.08 20.10
N LYS A 86 -9.78 5.72 20.08
CA LYS A 86 -9.62 7.11 19.60
C LYS A 86 -9.75 7.23 18.08
N TYR A 87 -9.51 6.13 17.38
CA TYR A 87 -9.72 6.00 15.95
C TYR A 87 -10.65 4.82 15.70
N ASN A 88 -11.56 4.95 14.73
CA ASN A 88 -12.49 3.88 14.41
C ASN A 88 -11.71 2.65 13.89
N PRO A 89 -11.78 1.49 14.58
CA PRO A 89 -10.97 0.33 14.23
C PRO A 89 -11.26 -0.21 12.83
N VAL A 90 -12.53 -0.17 12.39
CA VAL A 90 -12.95 -0.65 11.07
C VAL A 90 -12.30 0.19 9.98
N PHE A 91 -12.35 1.52 10.10
CA PHE A 91 -11.64 2.40 9.17
C PHE A 91 -10.12 2.21 9.23
N GLY A 92 -9.57 1.90 10.41
CA GLY A 92 -8.15 1.58 10.58
C GLY A 92 -7.75 0.36 9.77
N ILE A 93 -8.50 -0.73 9.90
CA ILE A 93 -8.28 -1.98 9.16
C ILE A 93 -8.36 -1.74 7.65
N PHE A 94 -9.42 -1.07 7.17
CA PHE A 94 -9.55 -0.77 5.73
C PHE A 94 -8.42 0.10 5.20
N ARG A 95 -7.93 1.05 6.01
CA ARG A 95 -6.81 1.91 5.64
C ARG A 95 -5.51 1.14 5.58
N LEU A 96 -5.21 0.30 6.57
CA LEU A 96 -3.98 -0.51 6.61
C LEU A 96 -3.93 -1.56 5.49
N LYS A 97 -5.08 -2.03 5.00
CA LYS A 97 -5.17 -2.94 3.85
C LYS A 97 -4.93 -2.29 2.49
N GLN A 98 -4.82 -0.95 2.42
CA GLN A 98 -4.55 -0.28 1.16
C GLN A 98 -3.15 -0.67 0.63
N PRO A 99 -2.94 -0.66 -0.71
CA PRO A 99 -1.66 -1.04 -1.31
C PRO A 99 -0.43 -0.26 -0.79
N CYS A 100 -0.63 0.92 -0.22
CA CYS A 100 0.45 1.73 0.34
C CYS A 100 1.01 1.22 1.69
N PHE A 101 0.29 0.34 2.40
CA PHE A 101 0.74 -0.22 3.69
C PHE A 101 0.87 -1.75 3.67
N GLY A 102 0.13 -2.44 2.80
CA GLY A 102 0.38 -3.86 2.49
C GLY A 102 -0.05 -4.86 3.56
N TYR A 103 -0.91 -4.48 4.51
CA TYR A 103 -1.46 -5.44 5.48
C TYR A 103 -2.45 -6.40 4.80
N VAL A 104 -2.33 -7.68 5.12
CA VAL A 104 -3.20 -8.74 4.59
C VAL A 104 -3.77 -9.54 5.75
N ASP A 105 -5.05 -9.93 5.64
CA ASP A 105 -5.64 -10.85 6.60
C ASP A 105 -4.98 -12.23 6.47
N LYS A 106 -4.64 -12.82 7.61
CA LYS A 106 -4.26 -14.22 7.62
C LYS A 106 -5.52 -15.06 7.65
N ASN A 107 -5.87 -15.65 6.51
CA ASN A 107 -6.88 -16.70 6.47
C ASN A 107 -6.23 -17.99 6.99
N ASN A 108 -6.59 -18.39 8.21
CA ASN A 108 -6.29 -19.74 8.70
C ASN A 108 -7.36 -20.69 8.16
N ASP A 109 -7.36 -20.91 6.86
CA ASP A 109 -8.21 -21.97 6.31
C ASP A 109 -7.66 -23.31 6.81
N PRO A 110 -8.46 -24.15 7.50
CA PRO A 110 -8.01 -25.49 7.83
C PRO A 110 -7.77 -26.21 6.50
N ILE A 111 -6.53 -26.68 6.29
CA ILE A 111 -6.18 -27.49 5.12
C ILE A 111 -7.06 -28.73 5.17
N GLN A 112 -8.11 -28.77 4.34
CA GLN A 112 -8.87 -29.98 4.10
C GLN A 112 -8.04 -30.85 3.16
N VAL A 113 -7.17 -31.68 3.74
CA VAL A 113 -6.51 -32.74 2.99
C VAL A 113 -7.58 -33.80 2.70
N GLU A 114 -8.17 -33.76 1.50
CA GLU A 114 -8.90 -34.91 0.98
C GLU A 114 -7.91 -36.04 0.76
N ILE A 115 -7.78 -36.92 1.76
CA ILE A 115 -7.09 -38.18 1.61
C ILE A 115 -7.97 -39.04 0.70
N SER A 116 -7.70 -39.02 -0.61
CA SER A 116 -8.30 -39.97 -1.54
C SER A 116 -7.78 -41.36 -1.18
N VAL A 117 -8.57 -42.14 -0.43
CA VAL A 117 -8.27 -43.54 -0.18
C VAL A 117 -8.53 -44.29 -1.49
N VAL A 118 -7.48 -44.43 -2.31
CA VAL A 118 -7.55 -45.21 -3.54
C VAL A 118 -7.82 -46.66 -3.15
N SER A 119 -8.87 -47.26 -3.72
CA SER A 119 -9.21 -48.65 -3.43
C SER A 119 -8.06 -49.57 -3.90
N PRO A 120 -7.83 -50.72 -3.23
CA PRO A 120 -6.79 -51.67 -3.64
C PRO A 120 -6.92 -52.11 -5.12
N GLU A 121 -8.15 -52.18 -5.62
CA GLU A 121 -8.47 -52.59 -7.00
C GLU A 121 -8.02 -51.55 -8.03
N GLU A 122 -8.30 -50.26 -7.79
CA GLU A 122 -7.86 -49.17 -8.68
C GLU A 122 -6.34 -49.06 -8.73
N ARG A 123 -5.66 -49.35 -7.61
CA ARG A 123 -4.20 -49.39 -7.55
C ARG A 123 -3.64 -50.53 -8.39
N GLN A 124 -4.25 -51.72 -8.32
CA GLN A 124 -3.85 -52.88 -9.12
C GLN A 124 -4.08 -52.66 -10.61
N GLN A 125 -5.21 -52.04 -10.99
CA GLN A 125 -5.50 -51.71 -12.39
C GLN A 125 -4.48 -50.73 -12.98
N ARG A 126 -4.05 -49.71 -12.22
CA ARG A 126 -3.01 -48.77 -12.66
C ARG A 126 -1.64 -49.42 -12.82
N ILE A 127 -1.27 -50.34 -11.93
CA ILE A 127 -0.02 -51.09 -12.04
C ILE A 127 -0.04 -52.01 -13.26
N ALA A 128 -1.14 -52.73 -13.49
CA ALA A 128 -1.29 -53.59 -14.66
C ALA A 128 -1.24 -52.79 -15.98
N ALA A 129 -1.89 -51.62 -16.03
CA ALA A 129 -1.86 -50.75 -17.21
C ALA A 129 -0.44 -50.25 -17.52
N LEU A 130 0.36 -49.92 -16.50
CA LEU A 130 1.75 -49.51 -16.68
C LEU A 130 2.65 -50.67 -17.15
N GLN A 131 2.43 -51.88 -16.63
CA GLN A 131 3.16 -53.07 -17.04
C GLN A 131 2.90 -53.43 -18.51
N ASN A 132 1.63 -53.35 -18.96
CA ASN A 132 1.27 -53.59 -20.35
C ASN A 132 1.88 -52.55 -21.29
N LYS A 133 1.86 -51.27 -20.90
CA LYS A 133 2.47 -50.19 -21.69
C LYS A 133 3.98 -50.37 -21.85
N LEU A 134 4.68 -50.82 -20.81
CA LEU A 134 6.11 -51.14 -20.85
C LEU A 134 6.42 -52.37 -21.73
N LEU A 135 5.50 -53.31 -21.83
CA LEU A 135 5.63 -54.47 -22.73
C LEU A 135 5.46 -54.07 -24.19
N GLU A 136 4.50 -53.19 -24.50
CA GLU A 136 4.27 -52.66 -25.85
C GLU A 136 5.42 -51.77 -26.34
N GLU A 137 6.07 -51.01 -25.45
CA GLU A 137 7.22 -50.16 -25.81
C GLU A 137 8.53 -50.96 -26.03
N ASN A 138 8.57 -52.26 -25.69
CA ASN A 138 9.75 -53.13 -25.81
C ASN A 138 9.59 -54.24 -26.88
N LEU A 139 8.55 -54.16 -27.73
CA LEU A 139 8.30 -55.02 -28.89
C LEU A 139 8.52 -54.24 -30.19
#